data_AF-A0A1F5YIK7-F1
#
_entry.id   AF-A0A1F5YIK7-F1
#
_cell.length_a   1.000
_cell.length_b   1.000
_cell.length_c   1.000
_cell.angle_alpha   90.00
_cell.angle_beta   90.00
_cell.angle_gamma   90.00
#
_symmetry.space_group_name_H-M   'P 1'
#
loop_
_entity.id
_entity.type
_entity.pdbx_description
1 polymer ?
#
loop_
_entity_poly.entity_id
_entity_poly.type
_entity_poly.pdbx_seq_one_letter_code
_entity_poly.pdbx_strand_id
1 'polypeptide(L)'
;MKEGTKKNFGIVLIDRGKLEYYDVLSKKVYVFNFSTNLVNDLEIIDRKGLETQMFLFINYYKIHPVPLIIVLSVEVYFELPIVETDEAKFENIVNKFLFTLPFEESLHKIYKQTKDHLLIAVNRELIDTFKYIYTKMGFMVEAVVSSSIIGIDVKTIDNATAEFILAKANQIKEQSLITVEIETGGKKTEEKKVMGVRRVFLLLAFFLMLLSILLFLLYQQTLGVKNSKSDLTTFYVHSSVKMRG
;
A
#
# COMPACT_ATOMS: atom_id res chain seq x y z
N MET A 1 -6.79 -44.98 15.13
CA MET A 1 -6.76 -43.67 14.44
C MET A 1 -5.82 -42.78 15.21
N LYS A 2 -4.69 -42.36 14.62
CA LYS A 2 -3.79 -41.40 15.26
C LYS A 2 -4.40 -40.02 15.06
N GLU A 3 -4.77 -39.38 16.16
CA GLU A 3 -5.12 -37.97 16.24
C GLU A 3 -3.91 -37.19 15.75
N GLY A 4 -3.95 -36.75 14.48
CA GLY A 4 -2.87 -35.96 13.91
C GLY A 4 -2.79 -34.66 14.70
N THR A 5 -1.65 -34.42 15.36
CA THR A 5 -1.35 -33.18 16.07
C THR A 5 -1.67 -32.02 15.12
N LYS A 6 -2.78 -31.30 15.37
CA LYS A 6 -3.13 -30.12 14.59
C LYS A 6 -1.97 -29.14 14.73
N LYS A 7 -1.23 -28.95 13.62
CA LYS A 7 -0.13 -27.99 13.57
C LYS A 7 -0.71 -26.61 13.91
N ASN A 8 -0.18 -25.98 14.96
CA ASN A 8 -0.60 -24.65 15.36
C ASN A 8 -0.29 -23.66 14.22
N PHE A 9 -1.29 -22.88 13.82
CA PHE A 9 -1.22 -21.91 12.72
C PHE A 9 -1.99 -20.66 13.12
N GLY A 10 -1.55 -19.51 12.61
CA GLY A 10 -2.33 -18.28 12.60
C GLY A 10 -2.75 -17.94 11.18
N ILE A 11 -3.94 -17.38 11.05
CA ILE A 11 -4.41 -16.79 9.79
C ILE A 11 -4.58 -15.30 10.04
N VAL A 12 -4.00 -14.48 9.18
CA VAL A 12 -4.13 -13.03 9.24
C VAL A 12 -4.92 -12.57 8.03
N LEU A 13 -6.08 -11.97 8.23
CA LEU A 13 -6.81 -11.27 7.16
C LEU A 13 -6.44 -9.80 7.23
N ILE A 14 -5.91 -9.28 6.13
CA ILE A 14 -5.72 -7.84 5.94
C ILE A 14 -6.90 -7.34 5.11
N ASP A 15 -7.54 -6.31 5.61
CA ASP A 15 -8.64 -5.58 4.99
C ASP A 15 -8.30 -4.09 4.94
N ARG A 16 -9.09 -3.27 4.24
CA ARG A 16 -8.79 -1.86 4.02
C ARG A 16 -8.64 -1.06 5.32
N GLY A 17 -9.48 -1.36 6.31
CA GLY A 17 -9.53 -0.62 7.58
C GLY A 17 -9.11 -1.39 8.81
N LYS A 18 -8.74 -2.67 8.68
CA LYS A 18 -8.46 -3.53 9.82
C LYS A 18 -7.60 -4.74 9.44
N LEU A 19 -7.05 -5.35 10.47
CA LEU A 19 -6.43 -6.66 10.43
C LEU A 19 -7.17 -7.59 11.41
N GLU A 20 -7.47 -8.80 10.98
CA GLU A 20 -7.99 -9.85 11.85
C GLU A 20 -6.96 -10.98 11.97
N TYR A 21 -6.60 -11.34 13.20
CA TYR A 21 -5.80 -12.52 13.50
C TYR A 21 -6.71 -13.62 14.03
N TYR A 22 -6.72 -14.77 13.38
CA TYR A 22 -7.40 -15.97 13.84
C TYR A 22 -6.39 -17.01 14.35
N ASP A 23 -6.54 -17.35 15.63
CA ASP A 23 -5.80 -18.44 16.29
C ASP A 23 -6.52 -19.77 16.04
N VAL A 24 -5.88 -20.69 15.31
CA VAL A 24 -6.48 -21.97 14.95
C VAL A 24 -6.70 -22.89 16.15
N LEU A 25 -5.84 -22.84 17.17
CA LEU A 25 -5.98 -23.67 18.36
C LEU A 25 -7.09 -23.17 19.26
N SER A 26 -7.10 -21.87 19.55
CA SER A 26 -8.09 -21.29 20.47
C SER A 26 -9.42 -20.93 19.79
N LYS A 27 -9.48 -20.97 18.45
CA LYS A 27 -10.63 -20.58 17.63
C LYS A 27 -11.12 -19.17 17.95
N LYS A 28 -10.17 -18.26 18.19
CA LYS A 28 -10.45 -16.86 18.55
C LYS A 28 -9.96 -15.93 17.45
N VAL A 29 -10.75 -14.89 17.22
CA VAL A 29 -10.40 -13.76 16.35
C VAL A 29 -10.01 -12.58 17.23
N TYR A 30 -8.85 -11.99 16.94
CA TYR A 30 -8.43 -10.71 17.50
C TYR A 30 -8.39 -9.67 16.38
N VAL A 31 -8.98 -8.50 16.62
CA VAL A 31 -9.14 -7.46 15.60
C VAL A 31 -8.28 -6.26 15.96
N PHE A 32 -7.47 -5.82 15.00
CA PHE A 32 -6.69 -4.59 15.06
C PHE A 32 -7.25 -3.62 14.03
N ASN A 33 -7.91 -2.55 14.46
CA ASN A 33 -8.44 -1.53 13.56
C ASN A 33 -7.33 -0.55 13.18
N PHE A 34 -7.22 -0.24 11.90
CA PHE A 34 -6.28 0.76 11.42
C PHE A 34 -6.78 2.16 11.75
N SER A 35 -5.99 2.88 12.55
CA SER A 35 -6.17 4.32 12.68
C SER A 35 -5.67 5.01 11.41
N THR A 36 -6.40 6.01 10.93
CA THR A 36 -6.04 6.81 9.73
C THR A 36 -4.68 7.49 9.85
N ASN A 37 -4.16 7.65 11.07
CA ASN A 37 -2.83 8.23 11.31
C ASN A 37 -1.70 7.19 11.21
N LEU A 38 -2.03 5.90 11.12
CA LEU A 38 -1.08 4.79 11.00
C LEU A 38 -1.11 4.19 9.60
N VAL A 39 -2.31 3.85 9.13
CA VAL A 39 -2.57 3.30 7.81
C VAL A 39 -3.81 4.00 7.28
N ASN A 40 -3.69 4.59 6.09
CA ASN A 40 -4.81 5.19 5.40
C ASN A 40 -4.82 4.74 3.95
N ASP A 41 -5.97 4.26 3.47
CA ASP A 41 -6.13 3.81 2.08
C ASP A 41 -5.01 2.87 1.60
N LEU A 42 -4.63 1.89 2.44
CA LEU A 42 -3.57 0.91 2.19
C LEU A 42 -2.14 1.46 2.16
N GLU A 43 -1.94 2.73 2.50
CA GLU A 43 -0.63 3.36 2.66
C GLU A 43 -0.22 3.44 4.13
N ILE A 44 1.08 3.23 4.39
CA ILE A 44 1.63 3.36 5.74
C ILE A 44 1.96 4.84 5.99
N ILE A 45 1.21 5.47 6.89
CA ILE A 45 1.39 6.89 7.26
C ILE A 45 2.46 7.03 8.35
N ASP A 46 2.41 6.17 9.37
CA ASP A 46 3.41 6.13 10.44
C ASP A 46 3.83 4.68 10.72
N ARG A 47 4.94 4.29 10.08
CA ARG A 47 5.53 2.95 10.22
C ARG A 47 5.94 2.63 11.66
N LYS A 48 6.53 3.59 12.38
CA LYS A 48 7.01 3.35 13.76
C LYS A 48 5.84 3.25 14.74
N GLY A 49 4.83 4.10 14.57
CA GLY A 49 3.58 4.03 15.30
C GLY A 49 2.88 2.70 15.08
N LEU A 50 2.79 2.24 13.82
CA LEU A 50 2.18 0.97 13.48
C LEU A 50 2.93 -0.22 14.10
N GLU A 51 4.27 -0.26 13.98
CA GLU A 51 5.09 -1.27 14.64
C GLU A 51 4.81 -1.33 16.15
N THR A 52 4.80 -0.17 16.80
CA THR A 52 4.57 -0.06 18.25
C THR A 52 3.19 -0.57 18.64
N GLN A 53 2.14 -0.14 17.93
CA GLN A 53 0.77 -0.55 18.23
C GLN A 53 0.53 -2.04 17.93
N MET A 54 1.11 -2.59 16.87
CA MET A 54 1.02 -4.02 16.58
C MET A 54 1.74 -4.86 17.64
N PHE A 55 2.90 -4.41 18.14
CA PHE A 55 3.58 -5.09 19.25
C PHE A 55 2.75 -5.08 20.52
N LEU A 56 2.12 -3.94 20.85
CA LEU A 56 1.21 -3.84 21.99
C LEU A 56 -0.01 -4.75 21.81
N PHE A 57 -0.61 -4.78 20.62
CA PHE A 57 -1.74 -5.65 20.29
C PHE A 57 -1.40 -7.13 20.50
N ILE A 58 -0.29 -7.60 19.94
CA ILE A 58 0.15 -9.01 20.06
C ILE A 58 0.44 -9.36 21.52
N ASN A 59 1.11 -8.47 22.26
CA ASN A 59 1.43 -8.69 23.68
C ASN A 59 0.18 -8.65 24.58
N TYR A 60 -0.74 -7.72 24.33
CA TYR A 60 -1.98 -7.56 25.09
C TYR A 60 -2.86 -8.81 25.01
N TYR A 61 -3.05 -9.34 23.80
CA TYR A 61 -3.81 -10.56 23.58
C TYR A 61 -3.00 -11.85 23.82
N LYS A 62 -1.72 -11.72 24.19
CA LYS A 62 -0.79 -12.84 24.40
C LYS A 62 -0.75 -13.80 23.22
N ILE A 63 -0.77 -13.26 22.01
CA ILE A 63 -0.74 -14.06 20.78
C ILE A 63 0.66 -14.66 20.64
N HIS A 64 0.73 -15.99 20.60
CA HIS A 64 2.00 -16.71 20.54
C HIS A 64 2.52 -16.83 19.10
N PRO A 65 3.86 -16.77 18.90
CA PRO A 65 4.46 -16.95 17.59
C PRO A 65 4.16 -18.34 17.00
N VAL A 66 3.66 -18.34 15.77
CA VAL A 66 3.28 -19.54 14.99
C VAL A 66 3.53 -19.30 13.51
N PRO A 67 3.51 -20.35 12.66
CA PRO A 67 3.37 -20.19 11.22
C PRO A 67 2.12 -19.41 10.84
N LEU A 68 2.26 -18.45 9.92
CA LEU A 68 1.20 -17.56 9.47
C LEU A 68 0.92 -17.69 7.97
N ILE A 69 -0.36 -17.68 7.63
CA ILE A 69 -0.84 -17.37 6.29
C ILE A 69 -1.52 -16.01 6.35
N ILE A 70 -1.02 -15.07 5.56
CA ILE A 70 -1.66 -13.77 5.38
C ILE A 70 -2.59 -13.88 4.16
N VAL A 71 -3.86 -13.57 4.37
CA VAL A 71 -4.90 -13.48 3.35
C VAL A 71 -5.24 -12.01 3.14
N LEU A 72 -5.28 -11.59 1.88
CA LEU A 72 -5.68 -10.24 1.48
C LEU A 72 -7.13 -10.28 1.02
N SER A 73 -7.97 -9.45 1.63
CA SER A 73 -9.34 -9.25 1.14
C SER A 73 -9.34 -8.52 -0.20
N VAL A 74 -10.46 -8.60 -0.93
CA VAL A 74 -10.65 -7.97 -2.25
C VAL A 74 -10.42 -6.46 -2.27
N GLU A 75 -10.47 -5.79 -1.12
CA GLU A 75 -10.25 -4.34 -1.01
C GLU A 75 -8.77 -3.96 -0.89
N VAL A 76 -7.85 -4.93 -0.74
CA VAL A 76 -6.43 -4.68 -0.46
C VAL A 76 -5.55 -4.81 -1.70
N TYR A 77 -6.06 -5.40 -2.77
CA TYR A 77 -5.28 -5.71 -3.96
C TYR A 77 -6.07 -5.45 -5.24
N PHE A 78 -5.35 -5.31 -6.35
CA PHE A 78 -5.92 -5.12 -7.68
C PHE A 78 -5.75 -6.38 -8.53
N GLU A 79 -6.78 -6.70 -9.31
CA GLU A 79 -6.79 -7.84 -10.22
C GLU A 79 -6.92 -7.39 -11.67
N LEU A 80 -6.24 -8.09 -12.58
CA LEU A 80 -6.45 -7.97 -14.02
C LEU A 80 -6.46 -9.37 -14.66
N PRO A 81 -7.62 -9.84 -15.16
CA PRO A 81 -7.65 -10.99 -16.06
C PRO A 81 -7.05 -10.60 -17.42
N ILE A 82 -6.17 -11.46 -17.95
CA ILE A 82 -5.44 -11.24 -19.20
C ILE A 82 -5.70 -12.43 -20.12
N VAL A 83 -6.42 -12.17 -21.21
CA VAL A 83 -6.69 -13.11 -22.29
C VAL A 83 -5.91 -12.67 -23.52
N GLU A 84 -4.58 -12.75 -23.44
CA GLU A 84 -3.66 -12.41 -24.53
C GLU A 84 -2.56 -13.46 -24.60
N THR A 85 -2.28 -13.94 -25.81
CA THR A 85 -1.30 -14.99 -26.08
C THR A 85 -0.05 -14.44 -26.75
N ASP A 86 -0.13 -13.26 -27.37
CA ASP A 86 1.02 -12.55 -27.92
C ASP A 86 1.88 -11.98 -26.79
N GLU A 87 3.15 -12.38 -26.74
CA GLU A 87 4.08 -12.03 -25.65
C GLU A 87 4.30 -10.51 -25.52
N ALA A 88 4.45 -9.81 -26.66
CA ALA A 88 4.71 -8.38 -26.65
C ALA A 88 3.48 -7.59 -26.14
N LYS A 89 2.27 -7.98 -26.57
CA LYS A 89 1.03 -7.39 -26.06
C LYS A 89 0.78 -7.73 -24.60
N PHE A 90 1.05 -8.98 -24.20
CA PHE A 90 0.93 -9.43 -22.82
C PHE A 90 1.78 -8.56 -21.89
N GLU A 91 3.07 -8.40 -22.20
CA GLU A 91 3.99 -7.56 -21.42
C GLU A 91 3.54 -6.09 -21.38
N ASN A 92 3.03 -5.56 -22.49
CA ASN A 92 2.51 -4.19 -22.53
C ASN A 92 1.27 -4.03 -21.62
N ILE A 93 0.35 -4.99 -21.62
CA ILE A 93 -0.83 -5.00 -20.74
C ILE A 93 -0.40 -5.00 -19.28
N VAL A 94 0.52 -5.89 -18.90
CA VAL A 94 1.07 -5.98 -17.53
C VAL A 94 1.69 -4.65 -17.11
N ASN A 95 2.62 -4.12 -17.90
CA ASN A 95 3.33 -2.87 -17.56
C ASN A 95 2.38 -1.68 -17.47
N LYS A 96 1.40 -1.59 -18.37
CA LYS A 96 0.38 -0.52 -18.34
C LYS A 96 -0.46 -0.60 -17.07
N PHE A 97 -0.91 -1.79 -16.69
CA PHE A 97 -1.68 -1.99 -15.46
C PHE A 97 -0.90 -1.58 -14.23
N LEU A 98 0.33 -2.10 -14.07
CA LEU A 98 1.19 -1.76 -12.94
C LEU A 98 1.46 -0.24 -12.86
N PHE A 99 1.62 0.44 -14.00
CA PHE A 99 1.82 1.88 -14.03
C PHE A 99 0.59 2.69 -13.61
N THR A 100 -0.62 2.15 -13.77
CA THR A 100 -1.86 2.81 -13.35
C THR A 100 -2.18 2.64 -11.86
N LEU A 101 -1.46 1.78 -11.15
CA LEU A 101 -1.72 1.54 -9.73
C LEU A 101 -1.41 2.79 -8.88
N PRO A 102 -2.23 3.06 -7.85
CA PRO A 102 -2.07 4.20 -6.95
C PRO A 102 -1.00 3.95 -5.87
N PHE A 103 -0.01 3.10 -6.15
CA PHE A 103 1.06 2.78 -5.22
C PHE A 103 2.40 3.27 -5.76
N GLU A 104 3.32 3.62 -4.86
CA GLU A 104 4.70 3.94 -5.21
C GLU A 104 5.45 2.69 -5.71
N GLU A 105 5.31 1.59 -4.97
CA GLU A 105 5.82 0.28 -5.36
C GLU A 105 4.74 -0.79 -5.20
N SER A 106 4.60 -1.65 -6.21
CA SER A 106 3.69 -2.79 -6.19
C SER A 106 4.46 -4.11 -6.10
N LEU A 107 4.00 -5.00 -5.23
CA LEU A 107 4.30 -6.43 -5.31
C LEU A 107 3.25 -7.07 -6.22
N HIS A 108 3.65 -7.90 -7.17
CA HIS A 108 2.70 -8.53 -8.09
C HIS A 108 3.09 -9.96 -8.46
N LYS A 109 2.10 -10.75 -8.84
CA LYS A 109 2.27 -12.12 -9.37
C LYS A 109 1.26 -12.39 -10.46
N ILE A 110 1.71 -13.13 -11.47
CA ILE A 110 0.87 -13.60 -12.58
C ILE A 110 0.57 -15.07 -12.33
N TYR A 111 -0.72 -15.40 -12.22
CA TYR A 111 -1.22 -16.75 -12.03
C TYR A 111 -1.69 -17.31 -13.38
N LYS A 112 -1.13 -18.44 -13.79
CA LYS A 112 -1.61 -19.16 -14.98
C LYS A 112 -2.88 -19.90 -14.64
N GLN A 113 -3.95 -19.62 -15.38
CA GLN A 113 -5.20 -20.37 -15.34
C GLN A 113 -5.35 -21.17 -16.65
N THR A 114 -6.41 -21.97 -16.77
CA THR A 114 -6.56 -22.92 -17.89
C THR A 114 -6.72 -22.26 -19.26
N LYS A 115 -7.22 -21.02 -19.32
CA LYS A 115 -7.46 -20.28 -20.58
C LYS A 115 -6.92 -18.85 -20.59
N ASP A 116 -6.50 -18.35 -19.44
CA ASP A 116 -6.15 -16.96 -19.20
C ASP A 116 -5.06 -16.84 -18.12
N HIS A 117 -4.57 -15.63 -17.91
CA HIS A 117 -3.69 -15.28 -16.81
C HIS A 117 -4.42 -14.31 -15.88
N LEU A 118 -4.20 -14.44 -14.58
CA LEU A 118 -4.68 -13.48 -13.59
C LEU A 118 -3.47 -12.76 -13.00
N LEU A 119 -3.37 -11.45 -13.24
CA LEU A 119 -2.37 -10.60 -12.60
C LEU A 119 -2.96 -10.04 -11.31
N ILE A 120 -2.26 -10.22 -10.19
CA ILE A 120 -2.60 -9.63 -8.90
C ILE A 120 -1.47 -8.71 -8.49
N ALA A 121 -1.82 -7.51 -8.04
CA ALA A 121 -0.88 -6.51 -7.55
C ALA A 121 -1.38 -5.88 -6.24
N VAL A 122 -0.45 -5.63 -5.31
CA VAL A 122 -0.70 -5.06 -3.99
C VAL A 122 0.38 -4.05 -3.64
N ASN A 123 0.09 -3.11 -2.73
CA ASN A 123 1.08 -2.20 -2.17
C ASN A 123 2.22 -3.01 -1.51
N ARG A 124 3.45 -2.88 -2.04
CA ARG A 124 4.63 -3.59 -1.52
C ARG A 124 4.95 -3.18 -0.08
N GLU A 125 4.92 -1.88 0.22
CA GLU A 125 5.26 -1.36 1.54
C GLU A 125 4.35 -1.89 2.63
N LEU A 126 3.04 -2.02 2.33
CA LEU A 126 2.06 -2.59 3.24
C LEU A 126 2.43 -4.03 3.61
N ILE A 127 2.68 -4.89 2.61
CA ILE A 127 3.00 -6.30 2.81
C ILE A 127 4.34 -6.47 3.53
N ASP A 128 5.36 -5.74 3.10
CA ASP A 128 6.70 -5.82 3.71
C ASP A 128 6.69 -5.33 5.16
N THR A 129 5.87 -4.31 5.47
CA THR A 129 5.73 -3.80 6.85
C THR A 129 5.08 -4.83 7.76
N PHE A 130 3.95 -5.43 7.36
CA PHE A 130 3.32 -6.47 8.19
C PHE A 130 4.19 -7.71 8.30
N LYS A 131 4.83 -8.15 7.22
CA LYS A 131 5.78 -9.26 7.25
C LYS A 131 6.91 -8.97 8.24
N TYR A 132 7.51 -7.79 8.18
CA TYR A 132 8.56 -7.35 9.10
C TYR A 132 8.10 -7.38 10.56
N ILE A 133 6.92 -6.82 10.86
CA ILE A 133 6.35 -6.79 12.21
C ILE A 133 6.20 -8.20 12.76
N TYR A 134 5.55 -9.10 12.01
CA TYR A 134 5.33 -10.48 12.43
C TYR A 134 6.64 -11.24 12.62
N THR A 135 7.58 -11.14 11.67
CA THR A 135 8.88 -11.80 11.78
C THR A 135 9.70 -11.29 12.97
N LYS A 136 9.67 -9.98 13.25
CA LYS A 136 10.34 -9.37 14.42
C LYS A 136 9.76 -9.86 15.74
N MET A 137 8.48 -10.25 15.75
CA MET A 137 7.84 -10.89 16.90
C MET A 137 7.99 -12.41 16.94
N GLY A 138 8.77 -13.00 16.03
CA GLY A 138 9.09 -14.43 15.99
C GLY A 138 8.10 -15.29 15.21
N PHE A 139 7.10 -14.71 14.55
CA PHE A 139 6.19 -15.46 13.68
C PHE A 139 6.88 -15.83 12.36
N MET A 140 6.46 -16.95 11.77
CA MET A 140 6.94 -17.39 10.46
C MET A 140 5.87 -17.12 9.41
N VAL A 141 6.02 -16.06 8.61
CA VAL A 141 5.10 -15.77 7.51
C VAL A 141 5.37 -16.73 6.36
N GLU A 142 4.56 -17.78 6.24
CA GLU A 142 4.74 -18.83 5.25
C GLU A 142 4.08 -18.50 3.90
N ALA A 143 3.06 -17.64 3.87
CA ALA A 143 2.41 -17.22 2.64
C ALA A 143 1.71 -15.87 2.77
N VAL A 144 1.63 -15.13 1.66
CA VAL A 144 0.73 -13.99 1.46
C VAL A 144 -0.09 -14.28 0.21
N VAL A 145 -1.41 -14.31 0.30
CA VAL A 145 -2.26 -14.75 -0.81
C VAL A 145 -3.52 -13.88 -0.90
N SER A 146 -4.06 -13.67 -2.10
CA SER A 146 -5.35 -13.00 -2.27
C SER A 146 -6.52 -13.95 -2.01
N SER A 147 -7.63 -13.40 -1.52
CA SER A 147 -8.87 -14.16 -1.31
C SER A 147 -9.41 -14.79 -2.61
N SER A 148 -9.24 -14.12 -3.76
CA SER A 148 -9.62 -14.66 -5.07
C SER A 148 -8.88 -15.92 -5.48
N ILE A 149 -7.59 -16.02 -5.14
CA ILE A 149 -6.78 -17.21 -5.46
C ILE A 149 -7.19 -18.39 -4.59
N ILE A 150 -7.57 -18.14 -3.33
CA ILE A 150 -8.12 -19.18 -2.45
C ILE A 150 -9.52 -19.64 -2.94
N GLY A 151 -10.23 -18.77 -3.66
CA GLY A 151 -11.58 -18.99 -4.19
C GLY A 151 -12.68 -18.68 -3.19
N ILE A 152 -12.45 -17.72 -2.29
CA ILE A 152 -13.38 -17.28 -1.25
C ILE A 152 -13.42 -15.76 -1.19
N ASP A 153 -14.61 -15.17 -1.02
CA ASP A 153 -14.75 -13.75 -0.67
C ASP A 153 -14.76 -13.64 0.85
N VAL A 154 -13.64 -13.19 1.43
CA VAL A 154 -13.45 -13.15 2.89
C VAL A 154 -13.46 -11.71 3.36
N LYS A 155 -14.53 -11.35 4.07
CA LYS A 155 -14.66 -10.05 4.77
C LYS A 155 -14.29 -10.14 6.25
N THR A 156 -14.40 -11.33 6.82
CA THR A 156 -14.07 -11.64 8.21
C THR A 156 -13.62 -13.10 8.30
N ILE A 157 -12.69 -13.41 9.20
CA ILE A 157 -12.31 -14.81 9.45
C ILE A 157 -13.27 -15.42 10.48
N ASP A 158 -13.95 -16.50 10.10
CA ASP A 158 -14.66 -17.39 11.02
C ASP A 158 -14.07 -18.82 10.99
N ASN A 159 -14.63 -19.69 11.83
CA ASN A 159 -14.15 -21.08 11.92
C ASN A 159 -14.24 -21.83 10.58
N ALA A 160 -15.31 -21.61 9.81
CA ALA A 160 -15.52 -22.30 8.53
C ALA A 160 -14.49 -21.85 7.48
N THR A 161 -14.26 -20.54 7.41
CA THR A 161 -13.25 -19.91 6.55
C THR A 161 -11.84 -20.41 6.92
N ALA A 162 -11.53 -20.45 8.22
CA ALA A 162 -10.25 -20.95 8.68
C ALA A 162 -10.02 -22.42 8.33
N GLU A 163 -11.03 -23.28 8.52
CA GLU A 163 -10.94 -24.69 8.13
C GLU A 163 -10.75 -24.87 6.62
N PHE A 164 -11.40 -24.04 5.80
CA PHE A 164 -11.20 -24.03 4.35
C PHE A 164 -9.77 -23.64 3.96
N ILE A 165 -9.23 -22.57 4.56
CA ILE A 165 -7.86 -22.12 4.31
C ILE A 165 -6.85 -23.20 4.73
N LEU A 166 -7.05 -23.84 5.89
CA LEU A 166 -6.17 -24.89 6.38
C LEU A 166 -6.20 -26.13 5.48
N ALA A 167 -7.37 -26.52 4.97
CA ALA A 167 -7.51 -27.65 4.04
C ALA A 167 -6.70 -27.43 2.74
N LYS A 168 -6.51 -26.16 2.33
CA LYS A 168 -5.76 -25.77 1.13
C LYS A 168 -4.36 -25.20 1.43
N ALA A 169 -3.88 -25.29 2.66
CA ALA A 169 -2.68 -24.56 3.10
C ALA A 169 -1.43 -24.83 2.23
N ASN A 170 -1.24 -26.06 1.76
CA ASN A 170 -0.10 -26.38 0.89
C ASN A 170 -0.22 -25.71 -0.49
N GLN A 171 -1.41 -25.77 -1.11
CA GLN A 171 -1.68 -25.11 -2.39
C GLN A 171 -1.52 -23.58 -2.27
N ILE A 172 -1.98 -23.01 -1.16
CA ILE A 172 -1.88 -21.58 -0.87
C ILE A 172 -0.41 -21.13 -0.82
N LYS A 173 0.47 -21.90 -0.18
CA LYS A 173 1.90 -21.56 -0.10
C LYS A 173 2.58 -21.51 -1.46
N GLU A 174 2.25 -22.44 -2.36
CA GLU A 174 2.76 -22.44 -3.74
C GLU A 174 2.27 -21.21 -4.53
N GLN A 175 1.09 -20.71 -4.18
CA GLN A 175 0.46 -19.55 -4.79
C GLN A 175 0.78 -18.22 -4.09
N SER A 176 1.66 -18.21 -3.10
CA SER A 176 2.05 -17.01 -2.37
C SER A 176 2.57 -15.90 -3.29
N LEU A 177 2.17 -14.65 -3.02
CA LEU A 177 2.67 -13.41 -3.63
C LEU A 177 4.12 -13.12 -3.24
N ILE A 178 4.55 -13.61 -2.08
CA ILE A 178 5.93 -13.52 -1.64
C ILE A 178 6.67 -14.81 -1.94
N THR A 179 7.92 -14.69 -2.40
CA THR A 179 8.85 -15.82 -2.43
C THR A 179 9.28 -16.11 -1.00
N VAL A 180 8.98 -17.30 -0.50
CA VAL A 180 9.59 -17.78 0.74
C VAL A 180 11.03 -18.13 0.39
N GLU A 181 11.99 -17.39 0.92
CA GLU A 181 13.41 -17.77 0.87
C GLU A 181 13.58 -19.06 1.68
N ILE A 182 13.36 -20.19 1.03
CA ILE A 182 13.94 -21.45 1.46
C ILE A 182 15.36 -21.40 0.90
N GLU A 183 16.37 -21.45 1.76
CA GLU A 183 17.78 -21.60 1.37
C GLU A 183 17.98 -22.93 0.64
N THR A 184 17.61 -23.00 -0.62
CA THR A 184 18.01 -24.04 -1.56
C THR A 184 18.35 -23.35 -2.88
N GLY A 185 19.64 -23.39 -3.22
CA GLY A 185 20.20 -22.72 -4.39
C GLY A 185 19.44 -23.08 -5.66
N GLY A 186 18.79 -22.09 -6.26
CA GLY A 186 18.07 -22.23 -7.51
C GLY A 186 17.69 -20.86 -8.07
N LYS A 187 18.17 -20.58 -9.29
CA LYS A 187 18.07 -19.35 -10.09
C LYS A 187 17.03 -18.31 -9.65
N LYS A 188 17.56 -17.14 -9.27
CA LYS A 188 16.83 -15.88 -9.10
C LYS A 188 16.15 -15.51 -10.41
N THR A 189 14.81 -15.53 -10.45
CA THR A 189 14.08 -14.69 -11.40
C THR A 189 14.12 -13.28 -10.83
N GLU A 190 14.89 -12.41 -11.47
CA GLU A 190 15.01 -11.01 -11.09
C GLU A 190 13.63 -10.33 -11.19
N GLU A 191 13.04 -10.02 -10.04
CA GLU A 191 11.94 -9.06 -9.96
C GLU A 191 12.45 -7.72 -10.50
N LYS A 192 11.99 -7.33 -11.69
CA LYS A 192 12.24 -5.99 -12.22
C LYS A 192 11.59 -4.98 -11.28
N LYS A 193 12.42 -4.29 -10.48
CA LYS A 193 12.07 -3.04 -9.82
C LYS A 193 11.68 -2.01 -10.88
N VAL A 194 10.38 -1.89 -11.16
CA VAL A 194 9.87 -0.75 -11.92
C VAL A 194 9.81 0.42 -10.95
N MET A 195 10.89 1.20 -10.94
CA MET A 195 11.11 2.34 -10.06
C MET A 195 10.07 3.45 -10.25
N GLY A 196 9.44 3.86 -9.14
CA GLY A 196 8.74 5.15 -8.96
C GLY A 196 9.65 6.39 -9.07
N VAL A 197 10.94 6.22 -9.37
CA VAL A 197 11.90 7.33 -9.54
C VAL A 197 11.48 8.32 -10.64
N ARG A 198 10.78 7.86 -11.70
CA ARG A 198 10.24 8.76 -12.72
C ARG A 198 9.11 9.66 -12.19
N ARG A 199 8.29 9.19 -11.23
CA ARG A 199 7.23 9.98 -10.60
C ARG A 199 7.81 11.05 -9.68
N VAL A 200 8.84 10.73 -8.89
CA VAL A 200 9.55 11.70 -8.05
C VAL A 200 10.11 12.84 -8.91
N PHE A 201 10.75 12.54 -10.04
CA PHE A 201 11.26 13.59 -10.95
C PHE A 201 10.16 14.43 -11.61
N LEU A 202 9.01 13.82 -11.95
CA LEU A 202 7.85 14.55 -12.49
C LEU A 202 7.24 15.48 -11.43
N LEU A 203 7.10 15.02 -10.19
CA LEU A 203 6.63 15.83 -9.07
C LEU A 203 7.61 16.97 -8.76
N LEU A 204 8.92 16.70 -8.82
CA LEU A 204 9.94 17.72 -8.63
C LEU A 204 9.88 18.80 -9.72
N ALA A 205 9.69 18.39 -10.99
CA ALA A 205 9.55 19.32 -12.11
C ALA A 205 8.28 20.19 -11.97
N PHE A 206 7.16 19.57 -11.59
CA PHE A 206 5.91 20.29 -11.35
C PHE A 206 6.00 21.25 -10.17
N PHE A 207 6.66 20.83 -9.08
CA PHE A 207 6.93 21.66 -7.92
C PHE A 207 7.79 22.89 -8.27
N LEU A 208 8.86 22.71 -9.06
CA LEU A 208 9.71 23.82 -9.51
C LEU A 208 8.98 24.79 -10.44
N MET A 209 8.09 24.29 -11.29
CA MET A 209 7.23 25.13 -12.13
C MET A 209 6.29 25.98 -11.28
N LEU A 210 5.60 25.38 -10.31
CA LEU A 210 4.73 26.10 -9.36
C LEU A 210 5.51 27.13 -8.54
N LEU A 211 6.70 26.77 -8.06
CA LEU A 211 7.57 27.69 -7.32
C LEU A 211 7.98 28.90 -8.18
N SER A 212 8.28 28.68 -9.46
CA SER A 212 8.63 29.74 -10.40
C SER A 212 7.46 30.70 -10.63
N ILE A 213 6.24 30.17 -10.78
CA ILE A 213 5.01 30.98 -10.89
C ILE A 213 4.79 31.80 -9.62
N LEU A 214 4.97 31.19 -8.44
CA LEU A 214 4.83 31.89 -7.16
C LEU A 214 5.83 33.04 -7.02
N LEU A 215 7.11 32.79 -7.35
CA LEU A 215 8.14 33.83 -7.34
C LEU A 215 7.83 34.96 -8.32
N PHE A 216 7.31 34.63 -9.51
CA PHE A 216 6.88 35.62 -10.49
C PHE A 216 5.73 36.50 -9.97
N LEU A 217 4.74 35.90 -9.30
CA LEU A 217 3.64 36.64 -8.69
C LEU A 217 4.13 37.56 -7.56
N LEU A 218 5.05 37.11 -6.71
CA LEU A 218 5.66 37.93 -5.66
C LEU A 218 6.49 39.09 -6.25
N TYR A 219 7.19 38.85 -7.37
CA TYR A 219 7.93 39.88 -8.09
C TYR A 219 7.00 40.94 -8.71
N GLN A 220 5.90 40.52 -9.35
CA GLN A 220 4.86 41.42 -9.85
C GLN A 220 4.26 42.28 -8.72
N GLN A 221 3.97 41.69 -7.56
CA GLN A 221 3.39 42.41 -6.43
C GLN A 221 4.35 43.46 -5.85
N THR A 222 5.64 43.13 -5.75
CA THR A 222 6.67 44.08 -5.26
C THR A 222 6.95 45.22 -6.25
N LEU A 223 6.83 44.98 -7.56
CA LEU A 223 6.90 46.03 -8.58
C LEU A 223 5.61 46.89 -8.65
N GLY A 224 4.44 46.28 -8.52
CA GLY A 224 3.14 46.96 -8.54
C GLY A 224 2.96 47.95 -7.39
N VAL A 225 3.57 47.70 -6.23
CA VAL A 225 3.60 48.63 -5.09
C VAL A 225 4.45 49.89 -5.38
N LYS A 226 5.42 49.81 -6.30
CA LYS A 226 6.31 50.95 -6.64
C LYS A 226 5.63 51.99 -7.53
N ASN A 227 4.67 51.58 -8.37
CA ASN A 227 3.95 52.47 -9.30
C ASN A 227 2.70 53.14 -8.70
N SER A 228 2.25 52.74 -7.51
CA SER A 228 1.07 53.35 -6.86
C SER A 228 1.39 54.62 -6.04
N LYS A 229 2.67 54.98 -5.87
CA LYS A 229 3.07 56.14 -5.04
C LYS A 229 3.23 57.47 -5.80
N SER A 230 3.09 57.50 -7.13
CA SER A 230 3.30 58.72 -7.93
C SER A 230 2.05 59.58 -8.17
N ASP A 231 0.85 59.12 -7.83
CA ASP A 231 -0.41 59.84 -8.18
C ASP A 231 -1.01 60.72 -7.07
N LEU A 232 -0.37 60.83 -5.89
CA LEU A 232 -0.92 61.61 -4.77
C LEU A 232 -0.36 63.04 -4.61
N THR A 233 0.59 63.47 -5.44
CA THR A 233 1.25 64.80 -5.29
C THR A 233 0.77 65.91 -6.23
N THR A 234 -0.20 65.66 -7.12
CA THR A 234 -0.60 66.67 -8.13
C THR A 234 -1.87 67.45 -7.77
N PHE A 235 -2.52 67.20 -6.62
CA PHE A 235 -3.82 67.80 -6.29
C PHE A 235 -3.82 68.95 -5.26
N TYR A 236 -2.66 69.47 -4.86
CA TYR A 236 -2.56 70.45 -3.74
C TYR A 236 -1.85 71.78 -4.04
N VAL A 237 -1.96 72.37 -5.24
CA VAL A 237 -1.58 73.80 -5.39
C VAL A 237 -2.41 74.50 -6.48
N HIS A 238 -3.61 75.00 -6.16
CA HIS A 238 -4.04 76.38 -6.45
C HIS A 238 -5.49 76.63 -5.99
N SER A 239 -5.67 77.01 -4.72
CA SER A 239 -6.80 77.85 -4.33
C SER A 239 -6.38 78.71 -3.14
N SER A 240 -5.85 79.90 -3.42
CA SER A 240 -5.67 80.96 -2.43
C SER A 240 -5.74 82.30 -3.13
N VAL A 241 -6.94 82.84 -3.13
CA VAL A 241 -7.31 84.23 -3.38
C VAL A 241 -6.43 85.16 -2.53
N LYS A 242 -5.98 86.28 -3.11
CA LYS A 242 -5.60 87.46 -2.32
C LYS A 242 -6.18 88.72 -2.97
N MET A 243 -7.18 89.28 -2.29
CA MET A 243 -7.67 90.65 -2.50
C MET A 243 -6.67 91.69 -1.94
N ARG A 244 -6.84 92.91 -2.46
CA ARG A 244 -6.54 94.26 -1.93
C ARG A 244 -5.32 94.99 -2.49
N GLY A 245 -5.64 96.15 -3.05
CA GLY A 245 -4.80 97.19 -3.63
C GLY A 245 -5.64 97.97 -4.61
#